data_AF-A0A9D4LEZ3-F1
#
_entry.id   AF-A0A9D4LEZ3-F1
#
_cell.length_a   1.000
_cell.length_b   1.000
_cell.length_c   1.000
_cell.angle_alpha   90.00
_cell.angle_beta   90.00
_cell.angle_gamma   90.00
#
_symmetry.space_group_name_H-M   'P 1'
#
loop_
_entity.id
_entity.type
_entity.pdbx_description
1 polymer ?
#
loop_
_entity_poly.entity_id
_entity_poly.type
_entity_poly.pdbx_seq_one_letter_code
_entity_poly.pdbx_strand_id
1 'polypeptide(L)' 'MADKKKLPYENWSLYSNITEIPDTHNCVYMSEALGYQWMVTSCSEKMNFVCFTAG' A
#
# COMPACT_ATOMS: atom_id res chain seq x y z
N MET A 1 -8.48 9.23 0.98
CA MET A 1 -7.28 9.91 1.52
C MET A 1 -6.87 9.21 2.80
N ALA A 2 -5.57 9.05 3.07
CA ALA A 2 -5.06 8.42 4.29
C ALA A 2 -5.24 9.32 5.53
N ASP A 3 -5.08 8.73 6.72
CA ASP A 3 -5.36 9.35 8.02
C ASP A 3 -4.24 10.28 8.56
N LYS A 4 -3.18 10.51 7.76
CA LYS A 4 -2.04 11.38 8.06
C LYS A 4 -1.26 11.01 9.33
N LYS A 5 -1.41 9.79 9.84
CA LYS A 5 -0.63 9.32 11.00
C LYS A 5 0.81 9.01 10.63
N LYS A 6 1.70 9.09 11.62
CA LYS A 6 3.08 8.61 11.49
C LYS A 6 3.07 7.09 11.23
N LEU A 7 4.06 6.60 10.49
CA LEU A 7 4.22 5.19 10.13
C LEU A 7 5.29 4.54 11.03
N PRO A 8 4.92 3.96 12.19
CA PRO A 8 5.87 3.25 13.06
C PRO A 8 6.19 1.83 12.59
N TYR A 9 5.47 1.33 11.58
CA TYR A 9 5.54 -0.05 11.10
C TYR A 9 5.40 -0.09 9.58
N GLU A 10 6.13 -1.01 8.95
CA GLU A 10 6.03 -1.33 7.54
C GLU A 10 6.10 -2.83 7.28
N ASN A 11 5.42 -3.29 6.22
CA ASN A 11 5.36 -4.70 5.84
C ASN A 11 5.49 -4.89 4.32
N TRP A 12 6.48 -4.25 3.70
CA TRP A 12 6.71 -4.33 2.27
C TRP A 12 7.06 -5.75 1.83
N SER A 13 6.53 -6.18 0.69
CA SER A 13 6.96 -7.42 0.07
C SER A 13 8.33 -7.25 -0.60
N LEU A 14 9.12 -8.32 -0.61
CA LEU A 14 10.37 -8.38 -1.40
C LEU A 14 10.11 -8.25 -2.92
N TYR A 15 8.88 -8.48 -3.35
CA TYR A 15 8.46 -8.31 -4.75
C TYR A 15 7.99 -6.88 -5.07
N SER A 16 7.85 -6.01 -4.06
CA SER A 16 7.53 -4.60 -4.26
C SER A 16 8.82 -3.85 -4.59
N ASN A 17 8.96 -3.32 -5.81
CA ASN A 17 10.12 -2.52 -6.21
C ASN A 17 10.03 -1.10 -5.62
N ILE A 18 10.25 -0.99 -4.29
CA ILE A 18 10.14 0.27 -3.54
C ILE A 18 11.33 1.22 -3.78
N THR A 19 12.40 0.75 -4.43
CA THR A 19 13.59 1.55 -4.76
C THR A 19 13.44 2.31 -6.08
N GLU A 20 12.59 1.83 -6.99
CA GLU A 20 12.36 2.43 -8.31
C GLU A 20 10.86 2.57 -8.58
N ILE A 21 10.16 3.27 -7.67
CA ILE A 21 8.72 3.50 -7.78
C ILE A 21 8.49 4.51 -8.90
N PRO A 22 7.75 4.17 -9.98
CA PRO A 22 7.37 5.17 -10.97
C PRO A 22 6.56 6.29 -10.31
N ASP A 23 6.69 7.53 -10.80
CA ASP A 23 5.92 8.69 -10.29
C ASP A 23 4.39 8.47 -10.32
N THR A 24 3.92 7.48 -11.06
CA THR A 24 2.51 7.09 -11.17
C THR A 24 2.05 6.10 -10.10
N HIS A 25 2.96 5.51 -9.32
CA HIS A 25 2.73 4.43 -8.36
C HIS A 25 2.79 4.91 -6.90
N ASN A 26 1.95 5.89 -6.57
CA ASN A 26 1.94 6.55 -5.25
C ASN A 26 0.95 5.93 -4.25
N CYS A 27 0.39 4.75 -4.53
CA CYS A 27 -0.56 4.07 -3.66
C CYS A 27 -0.06 2.68 -3.25
N VAL A 28 -0.63 2.16 -2.15
CA VAL A 28 -0.26 0.86 -1.58
C VAL A 28 -1.49 -0.02 -1.53
N TYR A 29 -1.32 -1.29 -1.85
CA TYR A 29 -2.30 -2.34 -1.60
C TYR A 29 -1.69 -3.50 -0.83
N MET A 30 -2.55 -4.26 -0.18
CA MET A 30 -2.20 -5.46 0.57
C MET A 30 -2.52 -6.69 -0.27
N SER A 31 -1.56 -7.62 -0.41
CA SER A 31 -1.72 -8.82 -1.24
C SER A 31 -1.85 -10.08 -0.39
N GLU A 32 -3.01 -10.73 -0.44
CA GLU A 32 -3.24 -12.03 0.23
C GLU A 32 -2.26 -13.10 -0.28
N ALA A 33 -2.00 -13.13 -1.59
CA ALA A 33 -1.08 -14.08 -2.22
C ALA A 33 0.38 -13.93 -1.73
N LEU A 34 0.73 -12.77 -1.17
CA LEU A 34 2.05 -12.49 -0.59
C LEU A 34 1.99 -12.46 0.94
N GLY A 35 1.02 -13.14 1.55
CA GLY A 35 0.89 -13.19 3.01
C GLY A 35 0.54 -11.84 3.64
N TYR A 36 -0.31 -11.06 2.96
CA TYR A 36 -0.75 -9.73 3.40
C TYR A 36 0.37 -8.69 3.48
N GLN A 37 1.44 -8.88 2.71
CA GLN A 37 2.49 -7.88 2.50
C GLN A 37 2.02 -6.76 1.57
N TRP A 38 2.71 -5.63 1.68
CA TRP A 38 2.38 -4.39 0.97
C TRP A 38 3.13 -4.29 -0.36
N MET A 39 2.40 -3.83 -1.37
CA MET A 39 2.87 -3.62 -2.74
C MET A 39 2.53 -2.22 -3.19
N VAL A 40 3.41 -1.60 -3.98
CA VAL A 40 3.13 -0.31 -4.64
C VAL A 40 2.24 -0.52 -5.87
N THR A 41 1.37 0.44 -6.12
CA THR A 41 0.52 0.47 -7.32
C THR A 41 0.15 1.90 -7.72
N SER A 42 -0.41 2.06 -8.92
CA SER A 42 -1.08 3.29 -9.33
C SER A 42 -2.33 3.54 -8.52
N CYS A 43 -2.47 4.78 -8.03
CA CYS A 43 -3.70 5.23 -7.37
C CYS A 43 -4.94 5.22 -8.29
N SER A 44 -4.75 5.07 -9.60
CA SER A 44 -5.85 4.96 -10.57
C SER A 44 -6.39 3.54 -10.74
N GLU A 45 -5.69 2.53 -10.19
CA GLU A 45 -6.14 1.15 -10.23
C GLU A 45 -7.41 0.96 -9.39
N LYS A 46 -8.39 0.25 -9.94
CA LYS A 46 -9.66 -0.04 -9.25
C LYS A 46 -9.53 -1.34 -8.49
N MET A 47 -9.57 -1.26 -7.16
CA MET A 47 -9.46 -2.40 -6.26
C MET A 47 -10.49 -2.29 -5.12
N ASN A 48 -10.68 -3.40 -4.41
CA ASN A 48 -11.34 -3.36 -3.11
C ASN A 48 -10.46 -2.60 -2.09
N PHE A 49 -11.07 -2.04 -1.06
CA PHE A 49 -10.34 -1.25 -0.04
C PHE A 49 -10.88 -1.51 1.37
N VAL A 50 -10.05 -1.20 2.35
CA VAL A 50 -10.39 -1.28 3.78
C VAL A 50 -10.57 0.13 4.32
N CYS A 51 -11.67 0.36 5.02
CA CYS A 51 -11.88 1.58 5.80
C CYS A 51 -11.52 1.35 7.27
N PHE A 52 -11.00 2.39 7.90
CA PHE A 52 -10.78 2.42 9.33
C PHE A 52 -11.32 3.73 9.90
N THR A 53 -12.09 3.63 10.98
CA THR A 53 -12.52 4.75 11.82
C THR A 53 -11.91 4.55 13.19
N ALA A 54 -11.20 5.56 13.70
CA ALA A 54 -10.85 5.56 15.12
C ALA A 54 -12.16 5.67 15.93
N GLY A 55 -12.32 4.79 16.92
CA GLY A 55 -13.39 4.89 17.90
C GLY A 55 -13.22 6.09 18.80
#